data_AF-A0A392QIX4-F1
#
_entry.id   AF-A0A392QIX4-F1
#
_cell.length_a   1.000
_cell.length_b   1.000
_cell.length_c   1.000
_cell.angle_alpha   90.00
_cell.angle_beta   90.00
_cell.angle_gamma   90.00
#
_symmetry.space_group_name_H-M   'P 1'
#
loop_
_entity.id
_entity.type
_entity.pdbx_description
1 polymer ?
#
loop_
_entity_poly.entity_id
_entity_poly.type
_entity_poly.pdbx_seq_one_letter_code
_entity_poly.pdbx_strand_id
1 'polypeptide(L)'
;TEKHSGIADLLEIWGTIVNGFTVPLKEEHKLFLMRVLIPLHKTKGMQVYHRQLAYCISQFVQKEPMLGGVVVRGILRYWPVTNCQKEILLIGELEDLVENLDPDQYRKLALPICTQITKCINSWNSQVRKISL
;
A
#
# COMPACT_ATOMS: atom_id res chain seq x y z
N THR A 1 16.91 20.72 9.39
CA THR A 1 17.73 19.50 9.41
C THR A 1 16.86 18.37 8.89
N GLU A 2 17.09 17.92 7.65
CA GLU A 2 16.32 16.83 7.05
C GLU A 2 16.52 15.57 7.89
N LYS A 3 15.47 15.17 8.61
CA LYS A 3 15.47 13.92 9.36
C LYS A 3 15.19 12.81 8.35
N HIS A 4 16.21 12.42 7.57
CA HIS A 4 16.15 11.23 6.73
C HIS A 4 15.77 10.07 7.64
N SER A 5 14.59 9.50 7.43
CA SER A 5 14.16 8.37 8.25
C SER A 5 14.93 7.16 7.74
N GLY A 6 15.80 6.57 8.56
CA GLY A 6 16.57 5.39 8.12
C GLY A 6 15.73 4.22 7.62
N ILE A 7 14.41 4.21 7.91
CA ILE A 7 13.44 3.27 7.31
C ILE A 7 13.30 3.47 5.79
N ALA A 8 13.26 4.72 5.32
CA ALA A 8 13.15 5.03 3.89
C ALA A 8 14.38 4.51 3.13
N ASP A 9 15.59 4.80 3.62
CA ASP A 9 16.84 4.36 2.99
C ASP A 9 16.93 2.82 2.95
N LEU A 10 16.53 2.15 4.03
CA LEU A 10 16.46 0.69 4.09
C LEU A 10 15.45 0.14 3.08
N LEU A 11 14.27 0.75 2.94
CA LEU A 11 13.25 0.32 1.99
C LEU A 11 13.68 0.53 0.54
N GLU A 12 14.43 1.60 0.26
CA GLU A 12 15.01 1.85 -1.07
C GLU A 12 15.99 0.75 -1.46
N ILE A 13 16.94 0.43 -0.56
CA ILE A 13 17.86 -0.69 -0.75
C ILE A 13 17.09 -1.99 -0.95
N TRP A 14 16.10 -2.27 -0.09
CA TRP A 14 15.27 -3.48 -0.21
C TRP A 14 14.52 -3.56 -1.54
N GLY A 15 13.96 -2.45 -2.04
CA GLY A 15 13.30 -2.42 -3.34
C GLY A 15 14.24 -2.86 -4.47
N THR A 16 15.49 -2.38 -4.46
CA THR A 16 16.49 -2.80 -5.45
C THR A 16 16.86 -4.28 -5.33
N ILE A 17 16.95 -4.81 -4.10
CA ILE A 17 17.21 -6.23 -3.85
C ILE A 17 16.07 -7.09 -4.39
N VAL A 18 14.82 -6.70 -4.15
CA VAL A 18 13.63 -7.43 -4.63
C VAL A 18 13.57 -7.48 -6.15
N ASN A 19 13.95 -6.39 -6.83
CA ASN A 19 14.06 -6.37 -8.29
C ASN A 19 15.06 -7.42 -8.81
N GLY A 20 16.12 -7.72 -8.04
CA GLY A 20 17.08 -8.77 -8.35
C GLY A 20 16.60 -10.20 -8.07
N PHE A 21 15.45 -10.41 -7.42
CA PHE A 21 14.97 -11.75 -7.11
C PHE A 21 14.55 -12.53 -8.35
N THR A 22 14.86 -13.82 -8.32
CA THR A 22 14.38 -14.83 -9.27
C THR A 22 12.98 -15.29 -8.88
N VAL A 23 12.19 -15.70 -9.88
CA VAL A 23 10.87 -16.32 -9.67
C VAL A 23 10.98 -17.85 -9.77
N PRO A 24 10.19 -18.63 -9.01
CA PRO A 24 9.25 -18.17 -7.99
C PRO A 24 9.96 -17.58 -6.77
N LEU A 25 9.32 -16.62 -6.09
CA LEU A 25 9.91 -16.03 -4.90
C LEU A 25 10.05 -17.08 -3.79
N LYS A 26 11.17 -17.01 -3.04
CA LYS A 26 11.35 -17.85 -1.86
C LYS A 26 10.32 -17.51 -0.77
N GLU A 27 9.97 -18.52 0.03
CA GLU A 27 8.99 -18.37 1.10
C GLU A 27 9.38 -17.30 2.12
N GLU A 28 10.67 -17.18 2.44
CA GLU A 28 11.19 -16.14 3.34
C GLU A 28 10.92 -14.72 2.83
N HIS A 29 10.98 -14.49 1.52
CA HIS A 29 10.67 -13.20 0.90
C HIS A 29 9.16 -12.90 0.97
N LYS A 30 8.32 -13.92 0.75
CA LYS A 30 6.86 -13.80 0.89
C LYS A 30 6.46 -13.51 2.33
N LEU A 31 7.10 -14.18 3.29
CA LEU A 31 6.92 -13.92 4.71
C LEU A 31 7.35 -12.49 5.08
N PHE A 32 8.44 -11.99 4.51
CA PHE A 32 8.87 -10.60 4.71
C PHE A 32 7.81 -9.61 4.19
N LEU A 33 7.27 -9.81 2.98
CA LEU A 33 6.16 -9.02 2.46
C LEU A 33 4.96 -9.01 3.43
N MET A 34 4.52 -10.19 3.86
CA MET A 34 3.31 -10.34 4.68
C MET A 34 3.47 -9.84 6.12
N ARG A 35 4.63 -10.07 6.73
CA ARG A 35 4.86 -9.82 8.17
C ARG A 35 5.56 -8.50 8.45
N VAL A 36 6.18 -7.88 7.45
CA VAL A 36 6.93 -6.63 7.62
C VAL A 36 6.36 -5.53 6.72
N LEU A 37 6.45 -5.69 5.39
CA LEU A 37 6.11 -4.60 4.46
C LEU A 37 4.63 -4.21 4.55
N ILE A 38 3.70 -5.17 4.49
CA ILE A 38 2.27 -4.88 4.60
C ILE A 38 1.94 -4.18 5.95
N PRO A 39 2.40 -4.67 7.12
CA PRO A 39 2.21 -3.96 8.40
C PRO A 39 2.80 -2.55 8.50
N LEU A 40 3.83 -2.18 7.72
CA LEU A 40 4.37 -0.82 7.75
C LEU A 40 3.34 0.24 7.34
N HIS A 41 2.35 -0.13 6.52
CA HIS A 41 1.22 0.75 6.17
C HIS A 41 0.39 1.15 7.39
N LYS A 42 0.46 0.43 8.52
CA LYS A 42 -0.29 0.78 9.74
C LYS A 42 0.33 1.94 10.52
N THR A 43 1.64 2.15 10.44
CA THR A 43 2.33 3.06 11.37
C THR A 43 1.91 4.53 11.18
N LYS A 44 2.08 5.35 12.23
CA LYS A 44 1.73 6.78 12.20
C LYS A 44 2.64 7.61 11.29
N GLY A 45 3.90 7.20 11.12
CA GLY A 45 4.93 7.92 10.35
C GLY A 45 5.08 7.45 8.90
N MET A 46 4.17 6.61 8.41
CA MET A 46 4.25 5.97 7.09
C MET A 46 4.50 6.97 5.95
N GLN A 47 3.88 8.15 5.98
CA GLN A 47 4.06 9.20 4.97
C GLN A 47 5.52 9.59 4.72
N VAL A 48 6.42 9.42 5.68
CA VAL A 48 7.85 9.76 5.52
C VAL A 48 8.58 8.79 4.58
N TYR A 49 8.12 7.53 4.51
CA TYR A 49 8.77 6.46 3.74
C TYR A 49 7.82 5.76 2.76
N HIS A 50 6.62 6.30 2.57
CA HIS A 50 5.56 5.69 1.75
C HIS A 50 6.04 5.36 0.34
N ARG A 51 6.75 6.30 -0.29
CA ARG A 51 7.23 6.14 -1.66
C ARG A 51 8.13 4.91 -1.81
N GLN A 52 9.07 4.73 -0.88
CA GLN A 52 9.99 3.59 -0.88
C GLN A 52 9.27 2.29 -0.52
N LEU A 53 8.28 2.34 0.37
CA LEU A 53 7.44 1.18 0.70
C LEU A 53 6.62 0.72 -0.51
N ALA A 54 5.88 1.63 -1.15
CA ALA A 54 5.04 1.35 -2.31
C ALA A 54 5.88 0.82 -3.49
N TYR A 55 7.08 1.37 -3.71
CA TYR A 55 8.02 0.82 -4.69
C TYR A 55 8.42 -0.62 -4.35
N CYS A 56 8.80 -0.91 -3.10
CA CYS A 56 9.17 -2.25 -2.68
C CYS A 56 8.00 -3.25 -2.85
N ILE A 57 6.78 -2.84 -2.47
CA ILE A 57 5.55 -3.62 -2.66
C ILE A 57 5.30 -3.90 -4.14
N SER A 58 5.41 -2.90 -5.03
CA SER A 58 5.16 -3.09 -6.46
C SER A 58 6.18 -4.04 -7.08
N GLN A 59 7.45 -4.01 -6.65
CA GLN A 59 8.47 -4.98 -7.08
C GLN A 59 8.07 -6.42 -6.71
N PHE A 60 7.53 -6.66 -5.51
CA PHE A 60 7.02 -7.98 -5.12
C PHE A 60 5.86 -8.45 -6.01
N VAL A 61 4.90 -7.56 -6.30
CA VAL A 61 3.72 -7.90 -7.11
C VAL A 61 4.09 -8.10 -8.58
N GLN A 62 5.02 -7.32 -9.12
CA GLN A 62 5.55 -7.53 -10.48
C GLN A 62 6.25 -8.89 -10.63
N LYS A 63 6.99 -9.33 -9.60
CA LYS A 63 7.61 -10.66 -9.60
C LYS A 63 6.60 -11.78 -9.50
N GLU A 64 5.54 -11.60 -8.72
CA GLU A 64 4.55 -12.65 -8.49
C GLU A 64 3.14 -12.04 -8.32
N PRO A 65 2.38 -11.86 -9.43
CA PRO A 65 1.11 -11.10 -9.43
C PRO A 65 0.04 -11.63 -8.47
N MET A 66 0.07 -12.93 -8.17
CA MET A 66 -0.83 -13.55 -7.18
C MET A 66 -0.68 -12.97 -5.76
N LEU A 67 0.44 -12.32 -5.44
CA LEU A 67 0.64 -11.60 -4.18
C LEU A 67 -0.16 -10.30 -4.10
N GLY A 68 -0.55 -9.70 -5.23
CA GLY A 68 -1.26 -8.42 -5.27
C GLY A 68 -2.55 -8.44 -4.45
N GLY A 69 -3.33 -9.51 -4.55
CA GLY A 69 -4.54 -9.64 -3.74
C GLY A 69 -4.27 -9.73 -2.24
N VAL A 70 -3.13 -10.31 -1.81
CA VAL A 70 -2.72 -10.35 -0.41
C VAL A 70 -2.37 -8.94 0.08
N VAL A 71 -1.62 -8.20 -0.72
CA VAL A 71 -1.23 -6.81 -0.45
C VAL A 71 -2.45 -5.91 -0.30
N VAL A 72 -3.35 -5.91 -1.29
CA VAL A 72 -4.57 -5.07 -1.29
C VAL A 72 -5.43 -5.35 -0.06
N ARG A 73 -5.67 -6.63 0.29
CA ARG A 73 -6.42 -6.96 1.52
C ARG A 73 -5.70 -6.47 2.78
N GLY A 74 -4.38 -6.52 2.80
CA GLY A 74 -3.55 -5.98 3.88
C GLY A 74 -3.69 -4.47 4.04
N ILE A 75 -3.63 -3.73 2.93
CA ILE A 75 -3.82 -2.26 2.91
C ILE A 75 -5.23 -1.91 3.40
N LEU A 76 -6.27 -2.54 2.86
CA LEU A 76 -7.66 -2.31 3.28
C LEU A 76 -7.88 -2.61 4.77
N ARG A 77 -7.20 -3.63 5.32
CA ARG A 77 -7.23 -3.95 6.76
C ARG A 77 -6.60 -2.85 7.62
N TYR A 78 -5.58 -2.15 7.11
CA TYR A 78 -4.87 -1.08 7.82
C TYR A 78 -5.31 0.33 7.44
N TRP A 79 -6.45 0.44 6.76
CA TRP A 79 -6.97 1.72 6.29
C TRP A 79 -7.13 2.73 7.44
N PRO A 80 -6.58 3.95 7.31
CA PRO A 80 -6.70 4.97 8.35
C PRO A 80 -8.12 5.55 8.39
N VAL A 81 -8.67 5.74 9.58
CA VAL A 81 -10.04 6.30 9.74
C VAL A 81 -10.03 7.83 9.85
N THR A 82 -8.93 8.43 10.32
CA THR A 82 -8.88 9.86 10.67
C THR A 82 -7.69 10.62 10.05
N ASN A 83 -6.92 9.99 9.17
CA ASN A 83 -5.73 10.60 8.56
C ASN A 83 -5.90 10.70 7.04
N CYS A 84 -6.46 11.82 6.59
CA CYS A 84 -6.78 12.07 5.18
C CYS A 84 -5.53 12.05 4.28
N GLN A 85 -4.40 12.59 4.74
CA GLN A 85 -3.15 12.56 3.97
C GLN A 85 -2.71 11.11 3.70
N LYS A 86 -2.85 10.24 4.70
CA LYS A 86 -2.52 8.83 4.56
C LYS A 86 -3.53 8.07 3.70
N GLU A 87 -4.80 8.44 3.73
CA GLU A 87 -5.80 7.89 2.79
C GLU A 87 -5.42 8.21 1.34
N ILE A 88 -5.05 9.45 1.03
CA ILE A 88 -4.64 9.86 -0.32
C ILE A 88 -3.46 9.00 -0.81
N LEU A 89 -2.45 8.79 0.04
CA LEU A 89 -1.29 7.97 -0.30
C LEU A 89 -1.68 6.51 -0.61
N LEU A 90 -2.51 5.89 0.25
CA LEU A 90 -2.97 4.51 0.05
C LEU A 90 -3.91 4.36 -1.15
N ILE A 91 -4.70 5.38 -1.49
CA ILE A 91 -5.52 5.36 -2.71
C ILE A 91 -4.62 5.30 -3.94
N GLY A 92 -3.58 6.14 -4.01
CA GLY A 92 -2.61 6.10 -5.12
C GLY A 92 -1.88 4.76 -5.21
N GLU A 93 -1.45 4.21 -4.07
CA GLU A 93 -0.82 2.88 -4.06
C GLU A 93 -1.78 1.77 -4.53
N LEU A 94 -3.05 1.82 -4.13
CA LEU A 94 -4.05 0.86 -4.60
C LEU A 94 -4.33 0.99 -6.10
N GLU A 95 -4.33 2.21 -6.64
CA GLU A 95 -4.47 2.47 -8.08
C GLU A 95 -3.35 1.80 -8.88
N ASP A 96 -2.09 2.05 -8.51
CA ASP A 96 -0.91 1.44 -9.15
C ASP A 96 -0.91 -0.10 -9.04
N LEU A 97 -1.39 -0.64 -7.91
CA LEU A 97 -1.48 -2.08 -7.70
C LEU A 97 -2.55 -2.73 -8.56
N VAL A 98 -3.70 -2.08 -8.73
CA VAL A 98 -4.85 -2.60 -9.49
C VAL A 98 -4.49 -2.85 -10.95
N GLU A 99 -3.62 -2.03 -11.54
CA GLU A 99 -3.13 -2.22 -12.92
C GLU A 99 -2.39 -3.55 -13.11
N ASN A 100 -1.82 -4.11 -12.04
CA ASN A 100 -0.99 -5.32 -12.07
C ASN A 100 -1.69 -6.55 -11.46
N LEU A 101 -2.96 -6.43 -11.06
CA LEU A 101 -3.71 -7.55 -10.47
C LEU A 101 -4.13 -8.58 -11.52
N ASP A 102 -4.09 -9.84 -11.11
CA ASP A 102 -4.77 -10.91 -11.83
C ASP A 102 -6.29 -10.62 -11.93
N PRO A 103 -6.93 -10.82 -13.11
CA PRO A 103 -8.33 -10.48 -13.32
C PRO A 103 -9.32 -11.13 -12.33
N ASP A 104 -9.05 -12.37 -11.89
CA ASP A 104 -9.92 -13.05 -10.93
C ASP A 104 -9.74 -12.50 -9.52
N GLN A 105 -8.53 -12.04 -9.17
CA GLN A 105 -8.31 -11.28 -7.94
C GLN A 105 -8.99 -9.92 -7.99
N TYR A 106 -8.86 -9.19 -9.10
CA TYR A 106 -9.50 -7.90 -9.28
C TYR A 106 -11.02 -8.00 -9.11
N ARG A 107 -11.67 -8.98 -9.75
CA ARG A 107 -13.13 -9.19 -9.63
C ARG A 107 -13.58 -9.35 -8.17
N LYS A 108 -12.78 -10.01 -7.33
CA LYS A 108 -13.07 -10.22 -5.91
C LYS A 108 -12.78 -8.98 -5.05
N LEU A 109 -11.89 -8.11 -5.49
CA LEU A 109 -11.40 -6.95 -4.73
C LEU A 109 -12.03 -5.62 -5.15
N ALA A 110 -12.60 -5.53 -6.35
CA ALA A 110 -13.20 -4.32 -6.88
C ALA A 110 -14.26 -3.73 -5.94
N LEU A 111 -15.21 -4.55 -5.46
CA LEU A 111 -16.25 -4.08 -4.54
C LEU A 111 -15.67 -3.59 -3.19
N PRO A 112 -14.78 -4.34 -2.51
CA PRO A 112 -14.08 -3.83 -1.32
C PRO A 112 -13.34 -2.50 -1.54
N ILE A 113 -12.58 -2.37 -2.63
CA ILE A 113 -11.82 -1.16 -2.96
C ILE A 113 -12.78 0.02 -3.17
N CYS A 114 -13.78 -0.14 -4.04
CA CYS A 114 -14.76 0.90 -4.33
C CYS A 114 -15.52 1.34 -3.07
N THR A 115 -15.94 0.38 -2.25
CA THR A 115 -16.63 0.67 -0.98
C THR A 115 -15.75 1.53 -0.07
N GLN A 116 -14.45 1.24 0.00
CA GLN A 116 -13.54 2.01 0.83
C GLN A 116 -13.32 3.43 0.27
N ILE A 117 -13.13 3.58 -1.05
CA ILE A 117 -12.99 4.88 -1.71
C ILE A 117 -14.25 5.74 -1.50
N THR A 118 -15.45 5.17 -1.67
CA THR A 118 -16.71 5.90 -1.44
C THR A 118 -16.83 6.41 0.00
N LYS A 119 -16.41 5.63 1.00
CA LYS A 119 -16.38 6.08 2.40
C LYS A 119 -15.44 7.27 2.60
N CYS A 120 -14.26 7.25 1.99
CA CYS A 120 -13.28 8.34 2.07
C CYS A 120 -13.85 9.64 1.50
N ILE A 121 -14.45 9.58 0.30
CA ILE A 121 -15.08 10.73 -0.36
C ILE A 121 -16.19 11.34 0.51
N ASN A 122 -17.05 10.49 1.07
CA ASN A 122 -18.14 10.96 1.93
C ASN A 122 -17.64 11.61 3.22
N SER A 123 -16.60 11.04 3.84
CA SER A 123 -15.95 11.60 5.04
C SER A 123 -15.37 13.00 4.76
N TRP A 124 -14.64 13.14 3.64
CA TRP A 124 -14.07 14.42 3.23
C TRP A 124 -15.17 15.47 2.97
N ASN A 125 -16.21 15.11 2.23
CA ASN A 125 -17.34 16.02 1.97
C ASN A 125 -18.05 16.46 3.26
N SER A 126 -18.13 15.60 4.29
CA SER A 126 -18.67 15.96 5.59
C SER A 126 -17.75 16.88 6.39
N GLN A 127 -16.43 16.68 6.33
CA GLN A 127 -15.46 17.57 6.99
C GLN A 127 -15.43 18.95 6.35
N VAL A 128 -15.42 19.03 5.02
CA VAL A 128 -15.48 20.30 4.28
C VAL A 128 -16.76 21.06 4.61
N ARG A 129 -17.91 20.37 4.64
CA ARG A 129 -19.18 21.00 5.04
C ARG A 129 -19.20 21.56 6.46
N LYS A 130 -18.45 20.97 7.41
CA LYS A 130 -18.35 21.47 8.80
C LYS A 130 -17.43 22.68 8.94
N ILE A 131 -16.51 22.90 8.00
CA ILE A 131 -15.57 24.03 8.03
C ILE A 131 -16.19 25.27 7.35
N SER A 132 -17.15 25.06 6.44
CA SER A 132 -17.80 26.13 5.67
C SER A 132 -19.13 26.64 6.25
N LEU A 133 -19.52 26.23 7.47
CA LEU A 133 -20.72 26.68 8.20
C LEU A 133 -20.29 27.28 9.54
#